data_AF-A0A4Q3C4G6-F1
#
_entry.id   AF-A0A4Q3C4G6-F1
#
_cell.length_a   1.000
_cell.length_b   1.000
_cell.length_c   1.000
_cell.angle_alpha   90.00
_cell.angle_beta   90.00
_cell.angle_gamma   90.00
#
_symmetry.space_group_name_H-M   'P 1'
#
loop_
_entity.id
_entity.type
_entity.pdbx_description
1 polymer ?
#
loop_
_entity_poly.entity_id
_entity_poly.type
_entity_poly.pdbx_seq_one_letter_code
_entity_poly.pdbx_strand_id
1 'polypeptide(L)'
;MGLGLIAAPLSSQTASGFTHGVASGEPSADTVLLWTRYVGRQDAKLRWEVSESADFAHVASGGNAVAASARDWCAKAVATDLKPATWYHYRFVAPDGTVSGVGRTRTLPDGPTDRFRMAVFSCANLGFGYFNSYAHAADADAFELAVHLGDYLYEYDHDTYPTEKQRVADRRPLPLTEAVHLADYRQRYASYRSDPDLLRLHQMYPMIAVFDDHETANDTWKGGAENHTPSTEGSWDARKKAAMQARSEWLPISDDTYARYDIGDLATLFRLETRLTARDKPFDLSGVVKGMGPAQAEAALKAFHDGAYMDAKRTMMGP
;
A
#
# COMPACT_ATOMS: atom_id res chain seq x y z
N MET A 1 -12.63 -36.09 -0.31
CA MET A 1 -13.37 -34.99 -0.97
C MET A 1 -13.89 -34.07 0.12
N GLY A 2 -13.10 -33.06 0.52
CA GLY A 2 -13.48 -32.09 1.53
C GLY A 2 -13.88 -30.79 0.84
N LEU A 3 -15.16 -30.43 0.92
CA LEU A 3 -15.69 -29.17 0.44
C LEU A 3 -15.21 -28.05 1.37
N GLY A 4 -14.18 -27.32 0.94
CA GLY A 4 -13.79 -26.05 1.55
C GLY A 4 -14.89 -25.01 1.29
N LEU A 5 -15.72 -24.76 2.28
CA LEU A 5 -16.65 -23.64 2.28
C LEU A 5 -15.84 -22.35 2.30
N ILE A 6 -15.82 -21.66 1.16
CA ILE A 6 -15.36 -20.27 1.05
C ILE A 6 -16.39 -19.44 1.83
N ALA A 7 -16.12 -19.21 3.12
CA ALA A 7 -16.88 -18.25 3.91
C ALA A 7 -16.47 -16.84 3.45
N ALA A 8 -17.21 -16.30 2.49
CA ALA A 8 -17.16 -14.88 2.21
C ALA A 8 -17.78 -14.15 3.42
N PRO A 9 -17.10 -13.18 4.06
CA PRO A 9 -17.69 -12.42 5.15
C PRO A 9 -18.93 -11.67 4.65
N LEU A 10 -20.05 -11.86 5.36
CA LEU A 10 -21.39 -11.35 5.06
C LEU A 10 -21.54 -9.81 5.17
N SER A 11 -20.46 -9.05 5.38
CA SER A 11 -20.50 -7.58 5.53
C SER A 11 -19.99 -6.78 4.33
N SER A 12 -19.75 -7.42 3.17
CA SER A 12 -19.33 -6.75 1.92
C SER A 12 -20.43 -6.69 0.83
N GLN A 13 -21.63 -7.24 1.10
CA GLN A 13 -22.68 -7.42 0.07
C GLN A 13 -23.55 -6.20 -0.26
N THR A 14 -23.28 -5.00 0.27
CA THR A 14 -24.15 -3.83 -0.02
C THR A 14 -23.61 -2.88 -1.09
N ALA A 15 -22.34 -2.98 -1.49
CA ALA A 15 -21.74 -2.07 -2.45
C ALA A 15 -21.53 -2.74 -3.82
N SER A 16 -22.17 -2.22 -4.86
CA SER A 16 -21.99 -2.63 -6.26
C SER A 16 -21.41 -1.49 -7.09
N GLY A 17 -20.72 -1.82 -8.19
CA GLY A 17 -20.11 -0.82 -9.06
C GLY A 17 -18.75 -0.34 -8.56
N PHE A 18 -18.37 0.89 -8.89
CA PHE A 18 -17.11 1.50 -8.43
C PHE A 18 -17.22 1.87 -6.95
N THR A 19 -16.40 1.23 -6.10
CA THR A 19 -16.59 1.31 -4.64
C THR A 19 -15.49 2.08 -3.90
N HIS A 20 -14.25 2.07 -4.40
CA HIS A 20 -13.08 2.63 -3.71
C HIS A 20 -12.28 3.58 -4.63
N GLY A 21 -13.03 4.32 -5.45
CA GLY A 21 -12.47 5.30 -6.37
C GLY A 21 -11.48 4.71 -7.39
N VAL A 22 -10.51 5.54 -7.74
CA VAL A 22 -9.45 5.23 -8.69
C VAL A 22 -8.10 5.57 -8.07
N ALA A 23 -7.05 4.96 -8.57
CA ALA A 23 -5.67 5.26 -8.18
C ALA A 23 -4.74 5.10 -9.37
N SER A 24 -3.60 5.74 -9.34
CA SER A 24 -2.52 5.53 -10.30
C SER A 24 -1.18 5.41 -9.59
N GLY A 25 -0.22 4.76 -10.20
CA GLY A 25 1.07 4.50 -9.57
C GLY A 25 2.12 4.03 -10.54
N GLU A 26 3.33 3.92 -10.00
CA GLU A 26 4.51 3.47 -10.74
C GLU A 26 4.69 4.17 -12.11
N PRO A 27 4.72 5.51 -12.15
CA PRO A 27 4.89 6.21 -13.42
C PRO A 27 6.30 5.99 -13.98
N SER A 28 6.41 5.86 -15.30
CA SER A 28 7.64 6.05 -16.07
C SER A 28 7.53 7.33 -16.91
N ALA A 29 8.51 7.56 -17.80
CA ALA A 29 8.44 8.64 -18.78
C ALA A 29 7.24 8.51 -19.74
N ASP A 30 6.74 7.31 -19.98
CA ASP A 30 5.78 6.99 -21.04
C ASP A 30 4.66 6.04 -20.60
N THR A 31 4.69 5.59 -19.35
CA THR A 31 3.69 4.68 -18.79
C THR A 31 3.21 5.09 -17.40
N VAL A 32 2.03 4.60 -17.04
CA VAL A 32 1.54 4.65 -15.66
C VAL A 32 0.58 3.50 -15.38
N LEU A 33 0.65 2.92 -14.18
CA LEU A 33 -0.28 1.90 -13.74
C LEU A 33 -1.57 2.57 -13.25
N LEU A 34 -2.72 2.10 -13.73
CA LEU A 34 -4.06 2.52 -13.33
C LEU A 34 -4.73 1.43 -12.50
N TRP A 35 -5.46 1.83 -11.46
CA TRP A 35 -6.16 0.94 -10.54
C TRP A 35 -7.58 1.42 -10.24
N THR A 36 -8.51 0.48 -10.09
CA THR A 36 -9.83 0.72 -9.48
C THR A 36 -10.40 -0.57 -8.87
N ARG A 37 -11.50 -0.47 -8.14
CA ARG A 37 -12.29 -1.60 -7.66
C ARG A 37 -13.74 -1.51 -8.14
N TYR A 38 -14.19 -2.51 -8.89
CA TYR A 38 -15.54 -2.59 -9.44
C TYR A 38 -16.24 -3.91 -9.06
N VAL A 39 -17.22 -3.84 -8.16
CA VAL A 39 -17.95 -5.02 -7.67
C VAL A 39 -19.12 -5.33 -8.60
N GLY A 40 -19.00 -6.43 -9.35
CA GLY A 40 -20.04 -6.95 -10.24
C GLY A 40 -20.70 -8.22 -9.71
N ARG A 41 -21.70 -8.72 -10.44
CA ARG A 41 -22.27 -10.07 -10.20
C ARG A 41 -21.36 -11.20 -10.70
N GLN A 42 -20.49 -10.87 -11.65
CA GLN A 42 -19.51 -11.72 -12.33
C GLN A 42 -18.30 -10.84 -12.65
N ASP A 43 -17.15 -11.45 -12.90
CA ASP A 43 -15.95 -10.75 -13.35
C ASP A 43 -16.28 -9.78 -14.51
N ALA A 44 -15.81 -8.55 -14.41
CA ALA A 44 -16.18 -7.47 -15.32
C ALA A 44 -14.97 -6.95 -16.10
N LYS A 45 -15.10 -6.91 -17.43
CA LYS A 45 -14.14 -6.24 -18.30
C LYS A 45 -14.44 -4.74 -18.32
N LEU A 46 -13.59 -3.97 -17.67
CA LEU A 46 -13.66 -2.51 -17.63
C LEU A 46 -12.85 -1.94 -18.79
N ARG A 47 -13.43 -1.02 -19.55
CA ARG A 47 -12.66 -0.18 -20.47
C ARG A 47 -12.00 0.93 -19.67
N TRP A 48 -10.74 1.25 -19.95
CA TRP A 48 -10.06 2.40 -19.35
C TRP A 48 -9.61 3.36 -20.44
N GLU A 49 -9.59 4.64 -20.10
CA GLU A 49 -9.22 5.74 -20.99
C GLU A 49 -8.30 6.69 -20.24
N VAL A 50 -7.30 7.22 -20.94
CA VAL A 50 -6.39 8.28 -20.51
C VAL A 50 -6.45 9.42 -21.52
N SER A 51 -6.54 10.65 -21.05
CA SER A 51 -6.67 11.85 -21.88
C SER A 51 -5.95 13.04 -21.27
N GLU A 52 -5.44 13.96 -22.08
CA GLU A 52 -4.90 15.24 -21.58
C GLU A 52 -6.02 16.14 -21.04
N SER A 53 -7.29 15.91 -21.42
CA SER A 53 -8.46 16.68 -20.97
C SER A 53 -9.44 15.87 -20.11
N ALA A 54 -10.05 16.53 -19.13
CA ALA A 54 -10.99 15.89 -18.21
C ALA A 54 -12.33 15.48 -18.86
N ASP A 55 -12.65 16.02 -20.04
CA ASP A 55 -13.84 15.67 -20.83
C ASP A 55 -13.62 14.44 -21.73
N PHE A 56 -12.38 13.95 -21.84
CA PHE A 56 -11.99 12.83 -22.69
C PHE A 56 -12.35 13.04 -24.18
N ALA A 57 -12.33 14.28 -24.66
CA ALA A 57 -12.57 14.59 -26.08
C ALA A 57 -11.58 13.87 -27.00
N HIS A 58 -10.34 13.69 -26.55
CA HIS A 58 -9.30 12.93 -27.24
C HIS A 58 -8.62 11.94 -26.29
N VAL A 59 -8.83 10.64 -26.53
CA VAL A 59 -8.18 9.57 -25.76
C VAL A 59 -6.75 9.41 -26.26
N ALA A 60 -5.78 9.64 -25.38
CA ALA A 60 -4.35 9.49 -25.65
C ALA A 60 -3.91 8.02 -25.55
N SER A 61 -4.47 7.28 -24.58
CA SER A 61 -4.22 5.85 -24.39
C SER A 61 -5.48 5.19 -23.84
N GLY A 62 -5.72 3.93 -24.19
CA GLY A 62 -6.95 3.24 -23.79
C GLY A 62 -6.82 1.73 -23.92
N GLY A 63 -7.64 1.01 -23.17
CA GLY A 63 -7.60 -0.45 -23.18
C GLY A 63 -8.66 -1.06 -22.29
N ASN A 64 -8.36 -2.28 -21.81
CA ASN A 64 -9.26 -2.98 -20.91
C ASN A 64 -8.51 -3.52 -19.69
N ALA A 65 -9.21 -3.62 -18.56
CA ALA A 65 -8.77 -4.25 -17.33
C ALA A 65 -9.89 -5.16 -16.81
N VAL A 66 -9.54 -6.26 -16.13
CA VAL A 66 -10.55 -7.18 -15.58
C VAL A 66 -10.65 -6.96 -14.08
N ALA A 67 -11.84 -6.59 -13.61
CA ALA A 67 -12.22 -6.62 -12.20
C ALA A 67 -12.69 -8.05 -11.88
N ALA A 68 -11.77 -8.86 -11.35
CA ALA A 68 -12.03 -10.26 -11.06
C ALA A 68 -12.38 -10.48 -9.59
N SER A 69 -13.41 -11.28 -9.32
CA SER A 69 -13.79 -11.71 -7.96
C SER A 69 -12.64 -12.37 -7.20
N ALA A 70 -11.80 -13.14 -7.89
CA ALA A 70 -10.62 -13.79 -7.34
C ALA A 70 -9.57 -12.80 -6.82
N ARG A 71 -9.55 -11.57 -7.33
CA ARG A 71 -8.65 -10.46 -6.95
C ARG A 71 -9.40 -9.35 -6.21
N ASP A 72 -10.44 -9.74 -5.48
CA ASP A 72 -11.32 -8.82 -4.72
C ASP A 72 -11.85 -7.66 -5.56
N TRP A 73 -12.22 -7.96 -6.80
CA TRP A 73 -12.84 -7.01 -7.72
C TRP A 73 -11.95 -5.81 -8.09
N CYS A 74 -10.66 -5.88 -7.76
CA CYS A 74 -9.67 -4.89 -8.16
C CYS A 74 -9.23 -5.15 -9.60
N ALA A 75 -9.10 -4.07 -10.36
CA ALA A 75 -8.64 -4.07 -11.74
C ALA A 75 -7.39 -3.20 -11.86
N LYS A 76 -6.38 -3.73 -12.55
CA LYS A 76 -5.13 -3.03 -12.85
C LYS A 76 -4.89 -3.03 -14.36
N ALA A 77 -4.33 -1.94 -14.87
CA ALA A 77 -3.83 -1.82 -16.24
C ALA A 77 -2.61 -0.92 -16.26
N VAL A 78 -1.78 -1.03 -17.30
CA VAL A 78 -0.68 -0.10 -17.57
C VAL A 78 -1.06 0.67 -18.82
N ALA A 79 -1.20 1.99 -18.68
CA ALA A 79 -1.31 2.88 -19.83
C ALA A 79 0.08 3.11 -20.41
N THR A 80 0.21 3.03 -21.73
CA THR A 80 1.47 3.17 -22.47
C THR A 80 1.37 4.29 -23.49
N ASP A 81 2.50 4.59 -24.15
CA ASP A 81 2.61 5.55 -25.25
C ASP A 81 2.24 6.98 -24.84
N LEU A 82 2.48 7.31 -23.56
CA LEU A 82 2.25 8.64 -23.00
C LEU A 82 3.46 9.54 -23.22
N LYS A 83 3.24 10.85 -23.18
CA LYS A 83 4.31 11.85 -23.27
C LYS A 83 4.99 12.01 -21.90
N PRO A 84 6.31 12.21 -21.83
CA PRO A 84 7.00 12.54 -20.58
C PRO A 84 6.51 13.82 -19.92
N ALA A 85 6.70 13.90 -18.60
CA ALA A 85 6.37 15.05 -17.75
C ALA A 85 4.95 15.61 -17.89
N THR A 86 3.98 14.81 -18.36
CA THR A 86 2.66 15.29 -18.80
C THR A 86 1.56 14.86 -17.82
N TRP A 87 0.67 15.80 -17.50
CA TRP A 87 -0.52 15.52 -16.71
C TRP A 87 -1.63 14.94 -17.59
N TYR A 88 -2.24 13.87 -17.11
CA TYR A 88 -3.36 13.19 -17.75
C TYR A 88 -4.52 13.02 -16.77
N HIS A 89 -5.72 12.92 -17.33
CA HIS A 89 -6.94 12.44 -16.68
C HIS A 89 -7.18 10.99 -17.10
N TYR A 90 -7.73 10.18 -16.21
CA TYR A 90 -8.07 8.80 -16.52
C TYR A 90 -9.39 8.37 -15.86
N ARG A 91 -10.08 7.42 -16.48
CA ARG A 91 -11.32 6.84 -15.97
C ARG A 91 -11.50 5.40 -16.42
N PHE A 92 -12.38 4.69 -15.72
CA PHE A 92 -12.85 3.36 -16.08
C PHE A 92 -14.33 3.42 -16.46
N VAL A 93 -14.73 2.60 -17.41
CA VAL A 93 -16.10 2.46 -17.91
C VAL A 93 -16.49 0.99 -17.81
N ALA A 94 -17.54 0.73 -17.05
CA ALA A 94 -18.10 -0.60 -16.86
C ALA A 94 -18.91 -1.06 -18.08
N PRO A 95 -19.22 -2.37 -18.21
CA PRO A 95 -19.99 -2.90 -19.34
C PRO A 95 -21.40 -2.29 -19.50
N ASP A 96 -21.99 -1.81 -18.41
CA ASP A 96 -23.31 -1.14 -18.40
C ASP A 96 -23.23 0.36 -18.73
N GLY A 97 -22.05 0.88 -19.02
CA GLY A 97 -21.80 2.29 -19.31
C GLY A 97 -21.53 3.15 -18.08
N THR A 98 -21.61 2.61 -16.86
CA THR A 98 -21.25 3.35 -15.64
C THR A 98 -19.79 3.77 -15.70
N VAL A 99 -19.52 5.02 -15.35
CA VAL A 99 -18.18 5.61 -15.37
C VAL A 99 -17.67 5.78 -13.93
N SER A 100 -16.40 5.47 -13.69
CA SER A 100 -15.74 5.72 -12.41
C SER A 100 -15.63 7.22 -12.13
N GLY A 101 -15.18 7.58 -10.92
CA GLY A 101 -14.59 8.91 -10.72
C GLY A 101 -13.42 9.13 -11.69
N VAL A 102 -13.22 10.37 -12.13
CA VAL A 102 -12.07 10.76 -12.96
C VAL A 102 -10.87 10.97 -12.05
N GLY A 103 -9.78 10.25 -12.31
CA GLY A 103 -8.49 10.46 -11.66
C GLY A 103 -7.58 11.35 -12.50
N ARG A 104 -6.53 11.85 -11.87
CA ARG A 104 -5.43 12.60 -12.47
C ARG A 104 -4.12 11.87 -12.19
N THR A 105 -3.24 11.84 -13.17
CA THR A 105 -1.94 11.18 -13.07
C THR A 105 -0.89 11.93 -13.88
N ARG A 106 0.39 11.62 -13.65
CA ARG A 106 1.50 12.27 -14.33
C ARG A 106 2.60 11.26 -14.68
N THR A 107 3.12 11.34 -15.89
CA THR A 107 4.36 10.65 -16.27
C THR A 107 5.58 11.36 -15.70
N LEU A 108 6.66 10.61 -15.49
CA LEU A 108 7.94 11.16 -15.06
C LEU A 108 8.60 11.96 -16.20
N PRO A 109 9.49 12.92 -15.89
CA PRO A 109 10.26 13.60 -16.90
C PRO A 109 11.32 12.69 -17.52
N ASP A 110 11.65 12.97 -18.78
CA ASP A 110 12.77 12.38 -19.51
C ASP A 110 13.67 13.52 -20.01
N GLY A 111 14.93 13.53 -19.58
CA GLY A 111 15.89 14.61 -19.85
C GLY A 111 16.00 15.69 -18.76
N PRO A 112 16.53 16.89 -19.10
CA PRO A 112 16.86 17.95 -18.16
C PRO A 112 15.70 18.35 -17.24
N THR A 113 15.89 18.20 -15.93
CA THR A 113 14.85 18.48 -14.92
C THR A 113 15.38 19.39 -13.81
N ASP A 114 14.88 20.63 -13.75
CA ASP A 114 15.33 21.61 -12.74
C ASP A 114 14.75 21.35 -11.34
N ARG A 115 13.50 20.84 -11.27
CA ARG A 115 12.79 20.62 -10.00
C ARG A 115 11.79 19.47 -10.08
N PHE A 116 11.57 18.83 -8.95
CA PHE A 116 10.53 17.83 -8.75
C PHE A 116 10.08 17.84 -7.28
N ARG A 117 8.77 17.79 -7.02
CA ARG A 117 8.17 17.83 -5.69
C ARG A 117 7.40 16.55 -5.41
N MET A 118 7.77 15.91 -4.32
CA MET A 118 7.11 14.71 -3.82
C MET A 118 6.37 15.01 -2.51
N ALA A 119 5.18 14.45 -2.36
CA ALA A 119 4.52 14.36 -1.06
C ALA A 119 4.86 13.00 -0.44
N VAL A 120 5.51 13.00 0.73
CA VAL A 120 6.03 11.77 1.36
C VAL A 120 5.24 11.46 2.62
N PHE A 121 4.81 10.21 2.76
CA PHE A 121 3.95 9.72 3.84
C PHE A 121 4.42 8.36 4.36
N SER A 122 4.07 8.05 5.60
CA SER A 122 4.20 6.74 6.24
C SER A 122 3.30 6.67 7.46
N CYS A 123 3.18 5.49 8.07
CA CYS A 123 2.57 5.30 9.39
C CYS A 123 1.15 5.88 9.50
N ALA A 124 0.30 5.51 8.54
CA ALA A 124 -1.01 6.09 8.36
C ALA A 124 -2.09 5.39 9.19
N ASN A 125 -1.86 5.14 10.48
CA ASN A 125 -2.82 4.39 11.30
C ASN A 125 -4.17 5.12 11.40
N LEU A 126 -5.20 4.53 10.79
CA LEU A 126 -6.53 5.10 10.69
C LEU A 126 -7.14 5.42 12.06
N GLY A 127 -6.87 4.60 13.08
CA GLY A 127 -7.48 4.72 14.40
C GLY A 127 -6.98 5.92 15.21
N PHE A 128 -5.76 6.37 14.98
CA PHE A 128 -5.16 7.48 15.76
C PHE A 128 -5.65 8.87 15.33
N GLY A 129 -6.24 9.00 14.13
CA GLY A 129 -6.66 10.31 13.66
C GLY A 129 -7.31 10.34 12.28
N TYR A 130 -7.71 11.55 11.90
CA TYR A 130 -8.14 11.87 10.55
C TYR A 130 -6.93 12.03 9.65
N PHE A 131 -7.08 11.69 8.38
CA PHE A 131 -6.00 11.80 7.38
C PHE A 131 -5.83 13.22 6.83
N ASN A 132 -5.81 14.21 7.72
CA ASN A 132 -5.63 15.63 7.38
C ASN A 132 -4.36 15.88 6.57
N SER A 133 -3.29 15.11 6.79
CA SER A 133 -2.06 15.21 5.99
C SER A 133 -2.30 14.90 4.50
N TYR A 134 -3.16 13.92 4.20
CA TYR A 134 -3.56 13.61 2.83
C TYR A 134 -4.47 14.72 2.26
N ALA A 135 -5.40 15.22 3.06
CA ALA A 135 -6.27 16.35 2.69
C ALA A 135 -5.44 17.57 2.30
N HIS A 136 -4.52 18.00 3.17
CA HIS A 136 -3.65 19.14 2.93
C HIS A 136 -2.75 18.96 1.69
N ALA A 137 -2.25 17.75 1.43
CA ALA A 137 -1.46 17.50 0.24
C ALA A 137 -2.30 17.60 -1.04
N ALA A 138 -3.52 17.07 -1.02
CA ALA A 138 -4.45 17.18 -2.14
C ALA A 138 -4.91 18.62 -2.37
N ASP A 139 -5.15 19.38 -1.31
CA ASP A 139 -5.57 20.80 -1.37
C ASP A 139 -4.44 21.72 -1.82
N ALA A 140 -3.20 21.45 -1.42
CA ALA A 140 -2.04 22.24 -1.83
C ALA A 140 -1.80 22.20 -3.34
N ASP A 141 -2.25 21.13 -4.00
CA ASP A 141 -2.08 20.83 -5.41
C ASP A 141 -0.66 21.10 -5.97
N ALA A 142 0.37 20.82 -5.17
CA ALA A 142 1.73 21.35 -5.39
C ALA A 142 2.79 20.27 -5.67
N PHE A 143 2.37 19.03 -5.85
CA PHE A 143 3.25 17.86 -5.98
C PHE A 143 3.09 17.17 -7.34
N GLU A 144 4.11 16.44 -7.74
CA GLU A 144 4.10 15.61 -8.94
C GLU A 144 3.85 14.14 -8.65
N LEU A 145 4.17 13.70 -7.44
CA LEU A 145 4.21 12.30 -7.07
C LEU A 145 3.93 12.15 -5.57
N ALA A 146 3.08 11.20 -5.21
CA ALA A 146 2.97 10.73 -3.83
C ALA A 146 3.93 9.56 -3.59
N VAL A 147 4.60 9.55 -2.44
CA VAL A 147 5.47 8.46 -2.00
C VAL A 147 4.98 7.96 -0.64
N HIS A 148 4.68 6.67 -0.53
CA HIS A 148 4.32 6.03 0.73
C HIS A 148 5.43 5.06 1.16
N LEU A 149 6.00 5.30 2.35
CA LEU A 149 7.17 4.60 2.87
C LEU A 149 6.81 3.40 3.76
N GLY A 150 5.63 2.81 3.56
CA GLY A 150 5.10 1.70 4.35
C GLY A 150 4.25 2.13 5.55
N ASP A 151 3.69 1.13 6.26
CA ASP A 151 2.61 1.30 7.23
C ASP A 151 1.39 2.04 6.66
N TYR A 152 1.02 1.67 5.43
CA TYR A 152 -0.19 2.13 4.76
C TYR A 152 -1.45 1.71 5.53
N LEU A 153 -1.37 0.56 6.19
CA LEU A 153 -2.37 0.06 7.12
C LEU A 153 -1.70 -0.51 8.37
N TYR A 154 -2.51 -0.78 9.38
CA TYR A 154 -2.15 -1.52 10.59
C TYR A 154 -3.04 -2.74 10.73
N GLU A 155 -2.47 -3.88 11.08
CA GLU A 155 -3.10 -5.20 11.13
C GLU A 155 -3.84 -5.49 12.44
N TYR A 156 -3.53 -4.76 13.50
CA TYR A 156 -4.07 -4.98 14.84
C TYR A 156 -5.59 -5.05 14.92
N ASP A 157 -6.09 -5.73 15.95
CA ASP A 157 -7.46 -5.59 16.40
C ASP A 157 -7.77 -4.15 16.89
N HIS A 158 -9.05 -3.84 17.04
CA HIS A 158 -9.52 -2.46 17.15
C HIS A 158 -9.11 -1.71 18.43
N ASP A 159 -8.68 -2.39 19.50
CA ASP A 159 -8.33 -1.80 20.80
C ASP A 159 -6.88 -2.08 21.23
N THR A 160 -6.05 -2.65 20.35
CA THR A 160 -4.62 -2.87 20.65
C THR A 160 -3.80 -1.64 20.30
N TYR A 161 -3.94 -1.12 19.08
CA TYR A 161 -3.14 0.03 18.60
C TYR A 161 -3.87 0.81 17.50
N PRO A 162 -4.64 1.86 17.88
CA PRO A 162 -4.75 2.49 19.20
C PRO A 162 -5.56 1.68 20.24
N THR A 163 -5.28 1.93 21.52
CA THR A 163 -6.20 1.55 22.60
C THR A 163 -7.52 2.33 22.53
N GLU A 164 -8.58 1.84 23.19
CA GLU A 164 -9.88 2.51 23.24
C GLU A 164 -9.77 4.00 23.63
N LYS A 165 -8.89 4.34 24.58
CA LYS A 165 -8.68 5.72 25.05
C LYS A 165 -7.94 6.61 24.04
N GLN A 166 -7.14 6.01 23.17
CA GLN A 166 -6.35 6.72 22.15
C GLN A 166 -7.13 6.89 20.84
N ARG A 167 -8.09 6.01 20.59
CA ARG A 167 -8.81 5.96 19.32
C ARG A 167 -9.79 7.11 19.16
N VAL A 168 -9.85 7.65 17.94
CA VAL A 168 -10.96 8.53 17.53
C VAL A 168 -12.22 7.68 17.30
N ALA A 169 -13.32 7.99 17.99
CA ALA A 169 -14.50 7.12 18.13
C ALA A 169 -15.00 6.50 16.80
N ASP A 170 -15.07 7.29 15.73
CA ASP A 170 -15.59 6.90 14.41
C ASP A 170 -14.51 6.37 13.44
N ARG A 171 -13.27 6.22 13.92
CA ARG A 171 -12.12 5.75 13.14
C ARG A 171 -11.78 4.31 13.52
N ARG A 172 -12.63 3.38 13.11
CA ARG A 172 -12.47 1.95 13.42
C ARG A 172 -12.22 1.16 12.13
N PRO A 173 -10.98 0.73 11.85
CA PRO A 173 -10.73 -0.09 10.68
C PRO A 173 -11.42 -1.46 10.83
N LEU A 174 -11.77 -2.07 9.70
CA LEU A 174 -12.38 -3.39 9.65
C LEU A 174 -11.38 -4.42 9.10
N PRO A 175 -11.50 -5.72 9.42
CA PRO A 175 -12.35 -6.25 10.48
C PRO A 175 -11.91 -5.70 11.84
N LEU A 176 -12.79 -5.79 12.84
CA LEU A 176 -12.46 -5.35 14.19
C LEU A 176 -11.39 -6.24 14.85
N THR A 177 -11.22 -7.46 14.37
CA THR A 177 -10.17 -8.38 14.80
C THR A 177 -8.85 -8.10 14.09
N GLU A 178 -7.80 -8.73 14.59
CA GLU A 178 -6.50 -8.76 13.92
C GLU A 178 -6.61 -9.36 12.51
N ALA A 179 -5.90 -8.75 11.57
CA ALA A 179 -5.84 -9.22 10.19
C ALA A 179 -4.82 -10.35 10.04
N VAL A 180 -5.33 -11.56 9.78
CA VAL A 180 -4.51 -12.78 9.65
C VAL A 180 -4.74 -13.46 8.31
N HIS A 181 -5.99 -13.54 7.86
CA HIS A 181 -6.38 -14.19 6.62
C HIS A 181 -6.57 -13.20 5.48
N LEU A 182 -6.59 -13.71 4.24
CA LEU A 182 -6.70 -12.87 3.04
C LEU A 182 -7.96 -11.99 3.06
N ALA A 183 -9.09 -12.53 3.54
CA ALA A 183 -10.33 -11.76 3.67
C ALA A 183 -10.18 -10.60 4.66
N ASP A 184 -9.43 -10.79 5.74
CA ASP A 184 -9.19 -9.76 6.75
C ASP A 184 -8.33 -8.63 6.19
N TYR A 185 -7.22 -8.95 5.52
CA TYR A 185 -6.38 -7.93 4.89
C TYR A 185 -7.11 -7.17 3.79
N ARG A 186 -7.92 -7.86 2.97
CA ARG A 186 -8.78 -7.20 1.96
C ARG A 186 -9.75 -6.21 2.60
N GLN A 187 -10.42 -6.62 3.68
CA GLN A 187 -11.31 -5.75 4.42
C GLN A 187 -10.57 -4.60 5.12
N ARG A 188 -9.33 -4.84 5.56
CA ARG A 188 -8.45 -3.81 6.13
C ARG A 188 -8.08 -2.75 5.11
N TYR A 189 -7.60 -3.16 3.94
CA TYR A 189 -7.39 -2.23 2.81
C TYR A 189 -8.67 -1.49 2.43
N ALA A 190 -9.81 -2.17 2.35
CA ALA A 190 -11.10 -1.53 2.05
C ALA A 190 -11.45 -0.44 3.07
N SER A 191 -11.25 -0.70 4.37
CA SER A 191 -11.55 0.26 5.44
C SER A 191 -10.62 1.47 5.45
N TYR A 192 -9.35 1.30 5.06
CA TYR A 192 -8.44 2.43 4.90
C TYR A 192 -8.74 3.22 3.62
N ARG A 193 -9.00 2.51 2.51
CA ARG A 193 -9.34 3.09 1.20
C ARG A 193 -10.74 3.69 1.13
N SER A 194 -11.57 3.59 2.16
CA SER A 194 -12.84 4.32 2.25
C SER A 194 -12.69 5.71 2.86
N ASP A 195 -11.52 6.04 3.41
CA ASP A 195 -11.22 7.39 3.89
C ASP A 195 -11.24 8.40 2.72
N PRO A 196 -12.02 9.49 2.82
CA PRO A 196 -12.21 10.44 1.73
C PRO A 196 -10.91 11.16 1.33
N ASP A 197 -10.02 11.44 2.28
CA ASP A 197 -8.78 12.17 2.04
C ASP A 197 -7.74 11.26 1.37
N LEU A 198 -7.70 9.99 1.76
CA LEU A 198 -6.88 8.98 1.08
C LEU A 198 -7.39 8.65 -0.33
N LEU A 199 -8.71 8.57 -0.52
CA LEU A 199 -9.32 8.46 -1.84
C LEU A 199 -8.92 9.65 -2.72
N ARG A 200 -9.01 10.87 -2.17
CA ARG A 200 -8.68 12.10 -2.88
C ARG A 200 -7.20 12.18 -3.26
N LEU A 201 -6.28 11.79 -2.37
CA LEU A 201 -4.85 11.74 -2.67
C LEU A 201 -4.56 10.82 -3.86
N HIS A 202 -5.08 9.60 -3.83
CA HIS A 202 -4.91 8.62 -4.92
C HIS A 202 -5.58 9.05 -6.22
N GLN A 203 -6.67 9.83 -6.14
CA GLN A 203 -7.30 10.41 -7.31
C GLN A 203 -6.43 11.51 -7.96
N MET A 204 -5.55 12.18 -7.20
CA MET A 204 -4.84 13.39 -7.64
C MET A 204 -3.42 13.13 -8.15
N TYR A 205 -2.76 12.12 -7.62
CA TYR A 205 -1.34 11.87 -7.85
C TYR A 205 -1.05 10.41 -8.18
N PRO A 206 -0.08 10.13 -9.09
CA PRO A 206 0.53 8.82 -9.12
C PRO A 206 1.25 8.56 -7.79
N MET A 207 1.21 7.32 -7.31
CA MET A 207 1.87 6.90 -6.08
C MET A 207 2.97 5.87 -6.34
N ILE A 208 4.13 6.06 -5.71
CA ILE A 208 5.11 4.98 -5.45
C ILE A 208 4.93 4.54 -4.00
N ALA A 209 4.60 3.27 -3.79
CA ALA A 209 4.41 2.70 -2.45
C ALA A 209 5.39 1.54 -2.20
N VAL A 210 6.14 1.63 -1.11
CA VAL A 210 6.75 0.47 -0.43
C VAL A 210 5.82 -0.01 0.69
N PHE A 211 6.04 -1.23 1.16
CA PHE A 211 5.47 -1.68 2.43
C PHE A 211 6.54 -1.64 3.52
N ASP A 212 6.08 -1.59 4.77
CA ASP A 212 6.88 -1.88 5.93
C ASP A 212 6.26 -3.08 6.67
N ASP A 213 6.44 -3.22 7.98
CA ASP A 213 5.98 -4.41 8.69
C ASP A 213 4.46 -4.50 8.82
N HIS A 214 3.75 -3.39 9.05
CA HIS A 214 2.32 -3.43 9.36
C HIS A 214 1.40 -3.81 8.19
N GLU A 215 1.87 -3.76 6.93
CA GLU A 215 1.16 -4.40 5.82
C GLU A 215 1.08 -5.93 5.96
N THR A 216 1.91 -6.51 6.83
CA THR A 216 1.85 -7.90 7.31
C THR A 216 1.52 -7.94 8.80
N ALA A 217 2.53 -7.90 9.66
CA ALA A 217 2.39 -7.83 11.11
C ALA A 217 3.59 -7.09 11.73
N ASN A 218 3.39 -6.46 12.88
CA ASN A 218 4.41 -5.67 13.59
C ASN A 218 5.77 -6.38 13.67
N ASP A 219 6.84 -5.64 13.42
CA ASP A 219 8.23 -6.07 13.52
C ASP A 219 8.57 -7.34 12.69
N THR A 220 7.96 -7.42 11.51
CA THR A 220 8.21 -8.47 10.54
C THR A 220 9.68 -8.54 10.07
N TRP A 221 10.14 -9.77 9.88
CA TRP A 221 11.44 -10.16 9.35
C TRP A 221 11.29 -11.44 8.50
N LYS A 222 12.38 -11.92 7.87
CA LYS A 222 12.31 -13.01 6.88
C LYS A 222 11.63 -14.30 7.38
N GLY A 223 11.69 -14.57 8.69
CA GLY A 223 11.18 -15.80 9.31
C GLY A 223 9.98 -15.64 10.23
N GLY A 224 9.45 -14.43 10.43
CA GLY A 224 8.31 -14.22 11.33
C GLY A 224 7.99 -12.75 11.56
N ALA A 225 7.15 -12.49 12.55
CA ALA A 225 6.82 -11.16 13.07
C ALA A 225 6.79 -11.20 14.59
N GLU A 226 6.84 -10.03 15.24
CA GLU A 226 6.60 -9.93 16.68
C GLU A 226 5.13 -10.20 16.98
N ASN A 227 4.23 -9.52 16.27
CA ASN A 227 2.79 -9.69 16.42
C ASN A 227 2.25 -10.84 15.55
N HIS A 228 2.80 -12.05 15.72
CA HIS A 228 2.27 -13.27 15.09
C HIS A 228 2.41 -14.48 16.00
N THR A 229 1.30 -15.17 16.27
CA THR A 229 1.25 -16.35 17.16
C THR A 229 0.85 -17.62 16.38
N PRO A 230 1.81 -18.50 16.04
CA PRO A 230 1.53 -19.65 15.17
C PRO A 230 0.47 -20.63 15.68
N SER A 231 0.33 -20.77 17.00
CA SER A 231 -0.64 -21.69 17.62
C SER A 231 -2.09 -21.24 17.47
N THR A 232 -2.34 -19.95 17.23
CA THR A 232 -3.69 -19.37 17.12
C THR A 232 -3.98 -18.79 15.74
N GLU A 233 -2.96 -18.35 15.01
CA GLU A 233 -3.09 -17.63 13.74
C GLU A 233 -2.61 -18.43 12.52
N GLY A 234 -2.10 -19.65 12.76
CA GLY A 234 -1.54 -20.50 11.72
C GLY A 234 -0.10 -20.15 11.33
N SER A 235 0.38 -20.71 10.21
CA SER A 235 1.78 -20.49 9.81
C SER A 235 2.04 -19.06 9.37
N TRP A 236 3.23 -18.55 9.69
CA TRP A 236 3.69 -17.23 9.24
C TRP A 236 3.62 -17.09 7.72
N ASP A 237 4.02 -18.13 6.98
CA ASP A 237 3.98 -18.12 5.51
C ASP A 237 2.56 -17.94 4.96
N ALA A 238 1.54 -18.47 5.64
CA ALA A 238 0.14 -18.29 5.23
C ALA A 238 -0.31 -16.84 5.41
N ARG A 239 0.00 -16.23 6.56
CA ARG A 239 -0.31 -14.81 6.84
C ARG A 239 0.44 -13.87 5.91
N LYS A 240 1.75 -14.06 5.73
CA LYS A 240 2.59 -13.33 4.77
C LYS A 240 2.00 -13.38 3.35
N LYS A 241 1.60 -14.57 2.87
CA LYS A 241 1.01 -14.73 1.54
C LYS A 241 -0.33 -13.99 1.42
N ALA A 242 -1.19 -14.08 2.43
CA ALA A 242 -2.47 -13.39 2.47
C ALA A 242 -2.29 -11.86 2.40
N ALA A 243 -1.42 -11.32 3.25
CA ALA A 243 -1.07 -9.91 3.30
C ALA A 243 -0.52 -9.37 1.97
N MET A 244 0.48 -10.05 1.40
CA MET A 244 1.12 -9.61 0.14
C MET A 244 0.19 -9.74 -1.06
N GLN A 245 -0.70 -10.74 -1.06
CA GLN A 245 -1.74 -10.85 -2.08
C GLN A 245 -2.72 -9.66 -2.00
N ALA A 246 -3.23 -9.35 -0.80
CA ALA A 246 -4.12 -8.19 -0.62
C ALA A 246 -3.43 -6.88 -1.00
N ARG A 247 -2.15 -6.72 -0.65
CA ARG A 247 -1.34 -5.54 -1.06
C ARG A 247 -1.25 -5.41 -2.57
N SER A 248 -0.88 -6.47 -3.30
CA SER A 248 -0.83 -6.45 -4.77
C SER A 248 -2.22 -6.17 -5.38
N GLU A 249 -3.30 -6.62 -4.75
CA GLU A 249 -4.67 -6.35 -5.21
C GLU A 249 -5.08 -4.88 -5.02
N TRP A 250 -4.80 -4.29 -3.86
CA TRP A 250 -5.42 -3.04 -3.40
C TRP A 250 -4.60 -1.76 -3.64
N LEU A 251 -3.34 -1.89 -4.05
CA LEU A 251 -2.48 -0.75 -4.37
C LEU A 251 -2.16 -0.68 -5.88
N PRO A 252 -1.92 0.53 -6.42
CA PRO A 252 -1.52 0.73 -7.82
C PRO A 252 -0.04 0.38 -8.03
N ILE A 253 0.32 -0.89 -7.81
CA ILE A 253 1.69 -1.40 -7.87
C ILE A 253 1.81 -2.64 -8.78
N SER A 254 2.98 -2.85 -9.37
CA SER A 254 3.40 -4.08 -10.03
C SER A 254 3.72 -5.17 -9.01
N ASP A 255 3.94 -6.38 -9.52
CA ASP A 255 4.37 -7.51 -8.70
C ASP A 255 5.90 -7.54 -8.51
N ASP A 256 6.63 -6.54 -9.03
CA ASP A 256 8.09 -6.46 -8.88
C ASP A 256 8.47 -6.09 -7.44
N THR A 257 9.42 -6.81 -6.86
CA THR A 257 9.89 -6.51 -5.50
C THR A 257 10.69 -5.21 -5.43
N TYR A 258 11.55 -4.99 -6.43
CA TYR A 258 12.41 -3.81 -6.56
C TYR A 258 12.06 -3.06 -7.83
N ALA A 259 12.16 -1.74 -7.81
CA ALA A 259 11.91 -0.92 -8.99
C ALA A 259 12.81 0.32 -9.00
N ARG A 260 13.02 0.88 -10.18
CA ARG A 260 13.78 2.10 -10.43
C ARG A 260 12.87 3.12 -11.11
N TYR A 261 12.92 4.36 -10.67
CA TYR A 261 12.17 5.46 -11.24
C TYR A 261 13.12 6.63 -11.50
N ASP A 262 13.26 7.00 -12.76
CA ASP A 262 14.12 8.09 -13.18
C ASP A 262 13.32 9.38 -13.29
N ILE A 263 13.75 10.41 -12.55
CA ILE A 263 13.20 11.76 -12.60
C ILE A 263 14.14 12.56 -13.50
N GLY A 264 14.00 12.35 -14.82
CA GLY A 264 14.88 12.95 -15.80
C GLY A 264 16.35 12.69 -15.48
N ASP A 265 17.18 13.73 -15.53
CA ASP A 265 18.57 13.71 -15.07
C ASP A 265 18.77 14.26 -13.63
N LEU A 266 17.69 14.57 -12.92
CA LEU A 266 17.73 15.17 -11.59
C LEU A 266 18.01 14.15 -10.49
N ALA A 267 17.27 13.04 -10.50
CA ALA A 267 17.32 12.04 -9.45
C ALA A 267 16.83 10.67 -9.93
N THR A 268 17.29 9.62 -9.26
CA THR A 268 16.73 8.28 -9.36
C THR A 268 16.17 7.87 -8.02
N LEU A 269 14.94 7.36 -8.02
CA LEU A 269 14.34 6.69 -6.86
C LEU A 269 14.45 5.17 -7.03
N PHE A 270 14.82 4.49 -5.95
CA PHE A 270 14.79 3.03 -5.88
C PHE A 270 13.73 2.59 -4.90
N ARG A 271 12.80 1.76 -5.36
CA ARG A 271 11.90 1.02 -4.48
C ARG A 271 12.64 -0.19 -3.94
N LEU A 272 12.80 -0.23 -2.62
CA LEU A 272 13.48 -1.29 -1.88
C LEU A 272 12.48 -2.18 -1.15
N GLU A 273 12.96 -3.34 -0.71
CA GLU A 273 12.29 -4.25 0.20
C GLU A 273 13.26 -4.52 1.37
N THR A 274 12.83 -4.26 2.61
CA THR A 274 13.72 -4.32 3.79
C THR A 274 13.13 -5.14 4.94
N ARG A 275 12.11 -5.96 4.67
CA ARG A 275 11.35 -6.72 5.67
C ARG A 275 11.38 -8.22 5.38
N LEU A 276 10.66 -8.66 4.35
CA LEU A 276 10.30 -10.06 4.14
C LEU A 276 11.38 -10.88 3.45
N THR A 277 12.19 -10.28 2.58
CA THR A 277 13.12 -11.05 1.75
C THR A 277 14.37 -11.44 2.52
N ALA A 278 14.97 -10.51 3.28
CA ALA A 278 16.30 -10.74 3.82
C ALA A 278 16.53 -10.32 5.27
N ARG A 279 15.68 -9.45 5.83
CA ARG A 279 15.88 -8.89 7.18
C ARG A 279 15.99 -9.99 8.23
N ASP A 280 17.08 -9.98 8.99
CA ASP A 280 17.20 -10.79 10.21
C ASP A 280 16.32 -10.24 11.34
N LYS A 281 15.87 -11.13 12.24
CA LYS A 281 15.02 -10.78 13.38
C LYS A 281 15.58 -9.60 14.17
N PRO A 282 14.86 -8.45 14.28
CA PRO A 282 15.33 -7.30 15.05
C PRO A 282 15.72 -7.66 16.48
N PHE A 283 16.65 -6.90 17.04
CA PHE A 283 17.06 -7.07 18.43
C PHE A 283 16.08 -6.39 19.39
N ASP A 284 15.75 -7.07 20.48
CA ASP A 284 15.09 -6.45 21.63
C ASP A 284 16.16 -5.78 22.51
N LEU A 285 16.40 -4.49 22.27
CA LEU A 285 17.35 -3.70 23.06
C LEU A 285 16.92 -3.57 24.52
N SER A 286 15.61 -3.61 24.80
CA SER A 286 15.12 -3.57 26.18
C SER A 286 15.54 -4.82 26.94
N GLY A 287 15.49 -5.98 26.29
CA GLY A 287 15.98 -7.25 26.79
C GLY A 287 17.47 -7.27 27.11
N VAL A 288 18.29 -6.50 26.38
CA VAL A 288 19.75 -6.41 26.60
C VAL A 288 20.09 -5.81 27.97
N VAL A 289 19.31 -4.82 28.43
CA VAL A 289 19.61 -4.04 29.65
C VAL A 289 18.63 -4.31 30.80
N LYS A 290 17.66 -5.21 30.62
CA LYS A 290 16.55 -5.40 31.55
C LYS A 290 17.05 -5.75 32.96
N GLY A 291 16.63 -4.95 33.95
CA GLY A 291 16.93 -5.17 35.37
C GLY A 291 18.36 -4.79 35.80
N MET A 292 19.14 -4.13 34.93
CA MET A 292 20.51 -3.72 35.23
C MET A 292 20.59 -2.30 35.80
N GLY A 293 21.56 -2.04 36.68
CA GLY A 293 21.92 -0.68 37.08
C GLY A 293 22.72 0.04 35.98
N PRO A 294 22.89 1.38 36.04
CA PRO A 294 23.46 2.17 34.94
C PRO A 294 24.82 1.68 34.42
N ALA A 295 25.78 1.39 35.29
CA ALA A 295 27.11 0.92 34.87
C ALA A 295 27.07 -0.50 34.24
N GLN A 296 26.16 -1.35 34.70
CA GLN A 296 25.96 -2.69 34.13
C GLN A 296 25.28 -2.60 32.76
N ALA A 297 24.30 -1.71 32.62
CA ALA A 297 23.62 -1.44 31.35
C ALA A 297 24.61 -0.89 30.31
N GLU A 298 25.48 0.05 30.70
CA GLU A 298 26.54 0.58 29.82
C GLU A 298 27.48 -0.53 29.34
N ALA A 299 27.97 -1.37 30.26
CA ALA A 299 28.83 -2.51 29.90
C ALA A 299 28.12 -3.52 28.99
N ALA A 300 26.82 -3.79 29.25
CA ALA A 300 26.01 -4.70 28.44
C ALA A 300 25.76 -4.15 27.02
N LEU A 301 25.45 -2.86 26.89
CA LEU A 301 25.28 -2.21 25.59
C LEU A 301 26.60 -2.19 24.80
N LYS A 302 27.73 -1.95 25.46
CA LYS A 302 29.05 -2.03 24.82
C LYS A 302 29.34 -3.46 24.32
N ALA A 303 29.10 -4.47 25.15
CA ALA A 303 29.30 -5.87 24.76
C ALA A 303 28.35 -6.30 23.62
N PHE A 304 27.10 -5.83 23.65
CA PHE A 304 26.13 -6.05 22.58
C PHE A 304 26.58 -5.40 21.27
N HIS A 305 27.03 -4.14 21.33
CA HIS A 305 27.58 -3.40 20.20
C HIS A 305 28.77 -4.16 19.60
N ASP A 306 29.79 -4.46 20.39
CA ASP A 306 31.03 -5.08 19.92
C ASP A 306 30.87 -6.54 19.48
N GLY A 307 29.71 -7.15 19.78
CA GLY A 307 29.37 -8.53 19.46
C GLY A 307 28.22 -8.64 18.47
N ALA A 308 27.02 -8.92 18.98
CA ALA A 308 25.87 -9.31 18.15
C ALA A 308 25.44 -8.23 17.15
N TYR A 309 25.56 -6.94 17.51
CA TYR A 309 25.21 -5.84 16.63
C TYR A 309 26.15 -5.74 15.42
N MET A 310 27.45 -5.99 15.63
CA MET A 310 28.49 -5.94 14.59
C MET A 310 28.70 -7.28 13.85
N ASP A 311 27.82 -8.27 14.06
CA ASP A 311 27.90 -9.55 13.34
C ASP A 311 27.62 -9.34 11.85
N ALA A 312 28.67 -9.46 11.03
CA ALA A 312 28.62 -9.30 9.58
C ALA A 312 27.72 -10.32 8.86
N LYS A 313 27.27 -11.38 9.54
CA LYS A 313 26.28 -12.33 8.99
C LYS A 313 24.86 -11.78 9.02
N ARG A 314 24.61 -10.73 9.81
CA ARG A 314 23.30 -10.11 9.90
C ARG A 314 23.08 -9.15 8.75
N THR A 315 21.91 -9.22 8.14
CA THR A 315 21.55 -8.38 7.00
C THR A 315 20.12 -7.83 7.11
N MET A 316 19.92 -6.67 6.48
CA MET A 316 18.62 -6.05 6.28
C MET A 316 18.10 -6.24 4.85
N MET A 317 18.98 -6.23 3.85
CA MET A 317 18.64 -6.23 2.41
C MET A 317 19.20 -7.44 1.64
N GLY A 318 19.80 -8.40 2.32
CA GLY A 318 20.47 -9.57 1.73
C GLY A 318 21.99 -9.43 1.71
N PRO A 319 22.71 -10.46 1.25
CA PRO A 319 24.14 -10.36 0.95
C PRO A 319 24.43 -9.38 -0.19
#